data_AF-A0A3Y9C7R3-F1
#
_entry.id   AF-A0A3Y9C7R3-F1
#
_cell.length_a   1.000
_cell.length_b   1.000
_cell.length_c   1.000
_cell.angle_alpha   90.00
_cell.angle_beta   90.00
_cell.angle_gamma   90.00
#
_symmetry.space_group_name_H-M   'P 1'
#
loop_
_entity.id
_entity.type
_entity.pdbx_description
1 polymer ?
#
loop_
_entity_poly.entity_id
_entity_poly.type
_entity_poly.pdbx_seq_one_letter_code
_entity_poly.pdbx_strand_id
1 'polypeptide(L)'
;MHSTTLSADINIQAGTNELIPSVAVDRVIAQRNSGVEMFMQGIKALQEAETLLAAAAGRDWFWGMAKIVESGLSGSRSAEEESIRRRICLHADRDIWQRLMEDTGMLTLMSAEQKKQWEKELHSDSCPEITLNNVLATFRQLNASKADT
;
A
#
# COMPACT_ATOMS: atom_id res chain seq x y z
N MET A 1 7.86 19.12 19.66
CA MET A 1 7.50 19.10 21.10
C MET A 1 6.31 18.15 21.21
N HIS A 2 6.44 16.92 21.70
CA HIS A 2 6.83 16.54 23.05
C HIS A 2 7.79 15.36 23.07
N SER A 3 8.91 15.53 23.76
CA SER A 3 9.71 14.42 24.29
C SER A 3 8.92 13.80 25.44
N THR A 4 8.43 12.58 25.29
CA THR A 4 7.98 11.79 26.44
C THR A 4 9.19 11.03 26.95
N THR A 5 9.75 11.56 28.03
CA THR A 5 10.83 11.01 28.82
C THR A 5 10.54 9.55 29.18
N LEU A 6 11.44 8.67 28.76
CA LEU A 6 11.61 7.34 29.32
C LEU A 6 12.10 7.53 30.77
N SER A 7 11.17 7.65 31.72
CA SER A 7 11.53 7.64 33.14
C SER A 7 11.84 6.19 33.52
N ALA A 8 13.11 5.84 33.33
CA ALA A 8 13.72 4.63 33.81
C ALA A 8 13.90 4.75 35.32
N ASP A 9 13.03 4.12 36.10
CA ASP A 9 13.32 3.81 37.50
C ASP A 9 12.73 2.44 37.84
N ILE A 10 13.35 1.39 37.30
CA ILE A 10 13.31 0.09 37.97
C ILE A 10 14.26 0.24 39.17
N ASN A 11 13.73 0.71 40.30
CA ASN A 11 14.52 0.84 41.51
C ASN A 11 14.76 -0.56 42.11
N ILE A 12 15.80 -1.24 41.64
CA ILE A 12 16.30 -2.50 42.23
C ILE A 12 17.20 -2.13 43.41
N GLN A 13 16.62 -1.83 44.57
CA GLN A 13 17.39 -1.82 45.80
C GLN A 13 17.60 -3.27 46.25
N ALA A 14 18.83 -3.75 46.09
CA ALA A 14 19.28 -5.07 46.51
C ALA A 14 19.17 -5.20 48.04
N GLY A 15 18.16 -5.95 48.49
CA GLY A 15 17.94 -6.31 49.89
C GLY A 15 16.99 -7.49 50.00
N THR A 16 17.55 -8.69 50.18
CA THR A 16 16.96 -9.97 50.63
C THR A 16 15.43 -10.02 50.88
N ASN A 17 14.66 -10.00 49.80
CA ASN A 17 13.35 -10.64 49.56
C ASN A 17 12.87 -10.03 48.23
N GLU A 18 13.23 -10.64 47.10
CA GLU A 18 12.93 -10.12 45.77
C GLU A 18 11.41 -10.16 45.49
N LEU A 19 10.72 -9.13 45.96
CA LEU A 19 9.36 -8.80 45.57
C LEU A 19 9.40 -8.45 44.09
N ILE A 20 8.90 -9.36 43.25
CA ILE A 20 8.62 -9.05 41.84
C ILE A 20 7.68 -7.83 41.82
N PRO A 21 8.07 -6.71 41.20
CA PRO A 21 7.21 -5.52 41.17
C PRO A 21 6.00 -5.79 40.27
N SER A 22 4.90 -6.29 40.87
CA SER A 22 3.67 -6.72 40.19
C SER A 22 3.16 -5.68 39.18
N VAL A 23 3.20 -4.40 39.53
CA VAL A 23 2.74 -3.28 38.67
C VAL A 23 3.54 -3.20 37.37
N ALA A 24 4.85 -3.47 37.40
CA ALA A 24 5.68 -3.49 36.20
C ALA A 24 5.36 -4.70 35.31
N VAL A 25 5.08 -5.86 35.93
CA VAL A 25 4.67 -7.09 35.23
C VAL A 25 3.32 -6.90 34.55
N ASP A 26 2.31 -6.38 35.26
CA ASP A 26 0.98 -6.11 34.73
C ASP A 26 1.03 -5.12 33.56
N ARG A 27 1.89 -4.09 33.66
CA ARG A 27 2.10 -3.13 32.57
C ARG A 27 2.70 -3.78 31.32
N VAL A 28 3.72 -4.64 31.47
CA VAL A 28 4.34 -5.34 30.34
C VAL A 28 3.33 -6.27 29.66
N ILE A 29 2.52 -6.98 30.45
CA ILE A 29 1.48 -7.87 29.93
C ILE A 29 0.41 -7.06 29.16
N ALA A 30 -0.06 -5.95 29.75
CA ALA A 30 -1.03 -5.07 29.10
C ALA A 30 -0.48 -4.51 27.77
N GLN A 31 0.76 -4.00 27.78
CA GLN A 31 1.42 -3.50 26.57
C GLN A 31 1.54 -4.58 25.48
N ARG A 32 1.93 -5.80 25.86
CA ARG A 32 2.00 -6.94 24.93
C ARG A 32 0.64 -7.25 24.33
N ASN A 33 -0.42 -7.30 25.15
CA ASN A 33 -1.76 -7.61 24.68
C ASN A 33 -2.30 -6.53 23.74
N SER A 34 -2.15 -5.26 24.09
CA SER A 34 -2.52 -4.15 23.21
C SER A 34 -1.72 -4.16 21.91
N GLY A 35 -0.42 -4.46 21.97
CA GLY A 35 0.44 -4.58 20.78
C GLY A 35 -0.03 -5.69 19.83
N VAL A 36 -0.35 -6.87 20.36
CA VAL A 36 -0.88 -7.98 19.57
C VAL A 36 -2.23 -7.62 18.95
N GLU A 37 -3.13 -7.00 19.71
CA GLU A 37 -4.43 -6.59 19.20
C GLU A 37 -4.32 -5.59 18.04
N MET A 38 -3.50 -4.55 18.21
CA MET A 38 -3.24 -3.57 17.15
C MET A 38 -2.62 -4.22 15.91
N PHE A 39 -1.71 -5.17 16.09
CA PHE A 39 -1.10 -5.89 14.98
C PHE A 39 -2.13 -6.70 14.18
N MET A 40 -3.04 -7.40 14.89
CA MET A 40 -4.13 -8.15 14.26
C MET A 40 -5.13 -7.24 13.54
N GLN A 41 -5.41 -6.05 14.08
CA GLN A 41 -6.23 -5.04 13.39
C GLN A 41 -5.56 -4.56 12.11
N GLY A 42 -4.25 -4.30 12.15
CA GLY A 42 -3.46 -3.94 10.98
C GLY A 42 -3.47 -5.01 9.88
N ILE A 43 -3.32 -6.29 10.26
CA ILE A 43 -3.42 -7.41 9.30
C ILE A 43 -4.80 -7.43 8.62
N LYS A 44 -5.89 -7.28 9.38
CA LYS A 44 -7.25 -7.27 8.81
C LYS A 44 -7.45 -6.11 7.83
N ALA A 45 -7.00 -4.92 8.20
CA ALA A 45 -7.08 -3.74 7.32
C ALA A 45 -6.29 -3.94 6.01
N LEU A 46 -5.11 -4.57 6.10
CA LEU A 46 -4.31 -4.94 4.94
C LEU A 46 -5.04 -5.95 4.04
N GLN A 47 -5.65 -6.99 4.60
CA GLN A 47 -6.43 -7.99 3.84
C GLN A 47 -7.65 -7.37 3.14
N GLU A 48 -8.34 -6.45 3.80
CA GLU A 48 -9.47 -5.72 3.21
C GLU A 48 -9.01 -4.81 2.07
N ALA A 49 -7.89 -4.10 2.25
CA ALA A 49 -7.30 -3.28 1.20
C ALA A 49 -6.89 -4.11 -0.03
N GLU A 50 -6.28 -5.29 0.18
CA GLU A 50 -5.97 -6.24 -0.89
C GLU A 50 -7.24 -6.64 -1.64
N THR A 51 -8.29 -7.03 -0.92
CA THR A 51 -9.57 -7.44 -1.51
C THR A 51 -10.16 -6.34 -2.39
N LEU A 52 -10.16 -5.09 -1.92
CA LEU A 52 -10.70 -3.95 -2.66
C LEU A 52 -9.89 -3.64 -3.93
N LEU A 53 -8.56 -3.60 -3.83
CA LEU A 53 -7.68 -3.28 -4.96
C LEU A 53 -7.67 -4.42 -6.00
N ALA A 54 -7.64 -5.68 -5.55
CA ALA A 54 -7.75 -6.84 -6.42
C ALA A 54 -9.10 -6.86 -7.15
N ALA A 55 -10.21 -6.60 -6.46
CA ALA A 55 -11.53 -6.52 -7.09
C ALA A 55 -11.63 -5.39 -8.12
N ALA A 56 -11.05 -4.21 -7.85
CA ALA A 56 -10.98 -3.12 -8.81
C ALA A 56 -10.21 -3.53 -10.08
N ALA A 57 -9.11 -4.25 -9.90
CA ALA A 57 -8.30 -4.84 -10.97
C ALA A 57 -8.91 -6.08 -11.63
N GLY A 58 -10.02 -6.63 -11.11
CA GLY A 58 -10.58 -7.91 -11.58
C GLY A 58 -9.66 -9.11 -11.36
N ARG A 59 -8.85 -9.09 -10.29
CA ARG A 59 -7.93 -10.15 -9.89
C ARG A 59 -8.30 -10.70 -8.50
N ASP A 60 -7.69 -11.83 -8.15
CA ASP A 60 -7.82 -12.45 -6.81
C ASP A 60 -6.78 -11.95 -5.79
N TRP A 61 -5.80 -11.16 -6.21
CA TRP A 61 -4.64 -10.77 -5.40
C TRP A 61 -4.05 -9.42 -5.84
N PHE A 62 -3.31 -8.75 -4.95
CA PHE A 62 -2.71 -7.43 -5.21
C PHE A 62 -1.17 -7.48 -5.28
N TRP A 63 -0.60 -7.23 -6.47
CA TRP A 63 0.84 -7.35 -6.68
C TRP A 63 1.64 -6.26 -5.95
N GLY A 64 2.71 -6.65 -5.26
CA GLY A 64 3.67 -5.74 -4.63
C GLY A 64 3.30 -5.28 -3.22
N MET A 65 2.16 -5.72 -2.69
CA MET A 65 1.70 -5.40 -1.33
C MET A 65 2.75 -5.70 -0.26
N ALA A 66 3.34 -6.89 -0.26
CA ALA A 66 4.35 -7.29 0.73
C ALA A 66 5.54 -6.32 0.77
N LYS A 67 6.07 -5.93 -0.39
CA LYS A 67 7.19 -4.99 -0.51
C LYS A 67 6.79 -3.57 -0.08
N ILE A 68 5.56 -3.15 -0.36
CA ILE A 68 5.03 -1.85 0.08
C ILE A 68 4.93 -1.81 1.60
N VAL A 69 4.35 -2.84 2.22
CA VAL A 69 4.23 -2.96 3.69
C VAL A 69 5.61 -3.00 4.34
N GLU A 70 6.52 -3.84 3.85
CA GLU A 70 7.89 -3.91 4.34
C GLU A 70 8.60 -2.55 4.28
N SER A 71 8.52 -1.86 3.12
CA SER A 71 9.12 -0.54 2.95
C SER A 71 8.53 0.48 3.94
N GLY A 72 7.22 0.47 4.11
CA GLY A 72 6.53 1.42 4.99
C GLY A 72 6.77 1.21 6.48
N LEU A 73 7.15 -0.01 6.88
CA LEU A 73 7.58 -0.30 8.26
C LEU A 73 9.05 0.10 8.51
N SER A 74 9.87 0.14 7.45
CA SER A 74 11.33 0.28 7.55
C SER A 74 11.86 1.72 7.61
N GLY A 75 11.04 2.74 7.39
CA GLY A 75 11.55 4.12 7.25
C GLY A 75 10.92 5.19 8.15
N SER A 76 11.30 6.45 7.91
CA SER A 76 11.06 7.62 8.76
C SER A 76 9.64 8.23 8.57
N ARG A 77 8.93 8.40 9.70
CA ARG A 77 7.46 8.56 9.83
C ARG A 77 6.72 9.59 8.97
N SER A 78 7.35 10.63 8.41
CA SER A 78 6.60 11.75 7.78
C SER A 78 6.87 12.00 6.31
N ALA A 79 8.11 11.81 5.83
CA ALA A 79 8.43 11.93 4.40
C ALA A 79 7.96 10.72 3.58
N GLU A 80 7.52 9.66 4.25
CA GLU A 80 7.26 8.36 3.62
C GLU A 80 5.79 8.03 3.42
N GLU A 81 4.84 8.66 4.14
CA GLU A 81 3.42 8.32 3.95
C GLU A 81 2.97 8.59 2.51
N GLU A 82 3.32 9.76 1.96
CA GLU A 82 2.99 10.11 0.58
C GLU A 82 3.73 9.20 -0.43
N SER A 83 4.95 8.78 -0.12
CA SER A 83 5.71 7.83 -0.95
C SER A 83 5.05 6.44 -0.97
N ILE A 84 4.61 5.96 0.19
CA ILE A 84 3.90 4.69 0.35
C ILE A 84 2.55 4.77 -0.37
N ARG A 85 1.79 5.84 -0.16
CA ARG A 85 0.51 6.11 -0.85
C ARG A 85 0.70 6.09 -2.36
N ARG A 86 1.69 6.82 -2.88
CA ARG A 86 2.01 6.83 -4.31
C ARG A 86 2.35 5.45 -4.84
N ARG A 87 3.10 4.63 -4.09
CA ARG A 87 3.43 3.25 -4.49
C ARG A 87 2.19 2.36 -4.51
N ILE A 88 1.29 2.49 -3.54
CA ILE A 88 -0.01 1.78 -3.54
C ILE A 88 -0.80 2.15 -4.78
N CYS A 89 -0.97 3.46 -5.05
CA CYS A 89 -1.71 3.94 -6.23
C CYS A 89 -1.07 3.42 -7.53
N LEU A 90 0.23 3.60 -7.73
CA LEU A 90 0.91 3.15 -8.95
C LEU A 90 0.73 1.64 -9.21
N HIS A 91 0.77 0.81 -8.17
CA HIS A 91 0.56 -0.63 -8.32
C HIS A 91 -0.90 -0.96 -8.67
N ALA A 92 -1.86 -0.32 -7.99
CA ALA A 92 -3.28 -0.52 -8.26
C ALA A 92 -3.66 -0.03 -9.67
N ASP A 93 -3.23 1.18 -10.02
CA ASP A 93 -3.53 1.84 -11.28
C ASP A 93 -3.08 1.00 -12.46
N ARG A 94 -1.89 0.38 -12.38
CA ARG A 94 -1.37 -0.53 -13.42
C ARG A 94 -2.34 -1.66 -13.73
N ASP A 95 -2.77 -2.37 -12.68
CA ASP A 95 -3.65 -3.52 -12.82
C ASP A 95 -5.05 -3.12 -13.28
N ILE A 96 -5.56 -1.99 -12.77
CA ILE A 96 -6.86 -1.46 -13.17
C ILE A 96 -6.84 -0.99 -14.63
N TRP A 97 -5.78 -0.31 -15.08
CA TRP A 97 -5.62 0.07 -16.49
C TRP A 97 -5.57 -1.13 -17.42
N GLN A 98 -4.86 -2.19 -17.03
CA GLN A 98 -4.83 -3.43 -17.80
C GLN A 98 -6.25 -3.96 -17.99
N ARG A 99 -7.01 -4.11 -16.89
CA ARG A 99 -8.40 -4.54 -16.95
C ARG A 99 -9.27 -3.63 -17.80
N LEU A 100 -9.21 -2.31 -17.59
CA LEU A 100 -10.02 -1.35 -18.35
C LEU A 100 -9.78 -1.50 -19.85
N MET A 101 -8.52 -1.63 -20.25
CA MET A 101 -8.14 -1.72 -21.66
C MET A 101 -8.57 -3.06 -22.30
N GLU A 102 -8.51 -4.15 -21.54
CA GLU A 102 -8.97 -5.48 -21.94
C GLU A 102 -10.51 -5.54 -22.04
N ASP A 103 -11.22 -5.19 -20.96
CA ASP A 103 -12.69 -5.30 -20.85
C ASP A 103 -13.42 -4.39 -21.84
N THR A 104 -12.86 -3.22 -22.14
CA THR A 104 -13.45 -2.26 -23.09
C THR A 104 -13.04 -2.49 -24.53
N GLY A 105 -12.15 -3.47 -24.78
CA GLY A 105 -11.62 -3.76 -26.10
C GLY A 105 -10.71 -2.66 -26.66
N MET A 106 -10.25 -1.71 -25.85
CA MET A 106 -9.39 -0.62 -26.32
C MET A 106 -8.04 -1.13 -26.83
N LEU A 107 -7.56 -2.27 -26.33
CA LEU A 107 -6.38 -2.94 -26.88
C LEU A 107 -6.56 -3.36 -28.34
N THR A 108 -7.78 -3.63 -28.81
CA THR A 108 -7.98 -4.07 -30.21
C THR A 108 -7.79 -2.94 -31.22
N LEU A 109 -7.65 -1.71 -30.73
CA LEU A 109 -7.51 -0.49 -31.52
C LEU A 109 -6.05 -0.14 -31.76
N MET A 110 -5.14 -0.85 -31.09
CA MET A 110 -3.72 -0.57 -31.06
C MET A 110 -2.96 -1.58 -31.90
N SER A 111 -2.00 -1.09 -32.70
CA SER A 111 -0.97 -1.91 -33.33
C SER A 111 -0.07 -2.61 -32.30
N ALA A 112 0.69 -3.61 -32.73
CA ALA A 112 1.63 -4.32 -31.86
C ALA A 112 2.68 -3.37 -31.23
N GLU A 113 3.15 -2.37 -31.97
CA GLU A 113 4.11 -1.39 -31.46
C GLU A 113 3.47 -0.47 -30.41
N GLN A 114 2.25 0.02 -30.66
CA GLN A 114 1.51 0.83 -29.69
C GLN A 114 1.23 0.06 -28.39
N LYS A 115 0.88 -1.23 -28.48
CA LYS A 115 0.69 -2.08 -27.29
C LYS A 115 1.96 -2.19 -26.46
N LYS A 116 3.09 -2.44 -27.11
CA LYS A 116 4.40 -2.55 -26.46
C LYS A 116 4.81 -1.25 -25.78
N GLN A 117 4.59 -0.10 -26.44
CA GLN A 117 4.89 1.20 -25.87
C GLN A 117 3.98 1.52 -24.68
N TRP A 118 2.69 1.21 -24.77
CA TRP A 118 1.75 1.38 -23.67
C TRP A 118 2.10 0.49 -22.46
N GLU A 119 2.45 -0.78 -22.68
CA GLU A 119 2.88 -1.68 -21.60
C GLU A 119 4.14 -1.14 -20.89
N LYS A 120 5.07 -0.56 -21.64
CA LYS A 120 6.25 0.12 -21.06
C LYS A 120 5.86 1.34 -20.23
N GLU A 121 4.91 2.16 -20.69
CA GLU A 121 4.41 3.32 -19.94
C GLU A 121 3.70 2.89 -18.66
N LEU A 122 2.90 1.82 -18.73
CA LEU A 122 2.19 1.24 -17.59
C LEU A 122 3.18 0.84 -16.48
N HIS A 123 4.28 0.17 -16.83
CA HIS A 123 5.29 -0.25 -15.85
C HIS A 123 6.29 0.85 -15.44
N SER A 124 6.14 2.07 -15.96
CA SER A 124 6.99 3.21 -15.60
C SER A 124 6.41 4.01 -14.42
N ASP A 125 7.17 5.00 -13.93
CA ASP A 125 6.69 5.98 -12.95
C ASP A 125 5.73 7.02 -13.54
N SER A 126 5.55 6.98 -14.86
CA SER A 126 4.65 7.84 -15.63
C SER A 126 3.28 7.18 -15.89
N CYS A 127 2.98 6.05 -15.25
CA CYS A 127 1.66 5.43 -15.31
C CYS A 127 0.59 6.46 -14.93
N PRO A 128 -0.41 6.73 -15.79
CA PRO A 128 -1.47 7.68 -15.46
C PRO A 128 -2.27 7.21 -14.26
N GLU A 129 -2.62 8.12 -13.36
CA GLU A 129 -3.51 7.81 -12.24
C GLU A 129 -4.89 7.38 -12.75
N ILE A 130 -5.53 6.42 -12.08
CA ILE A 130 -6.92 6.06 -12.38
C ILE A 130 -7.86 7.17 -11.89
N THR A 131 -8.19 8.06 -12.80
CA THR A 131 -9.25 9.05 -12.65
C THR A 131 -10.15 9.02 -13.88
N LEU A 132 -11.42 9.42 -13.71
CA LEU A 132 -12.37 9.46 -14.84
C LEU A 132 -11.83 10.31 -16.00
N ASN A 133 -11.19 11.45 -15.70
CA ASN A 133 -10.62 12.32 -16.71
C ASN A 133 -9.49 11.65 -17.48
N ASN A 134 -8.58 10.97 -16.79
CA ASN A 134 -7.46 10.26 -17.43
C ASN A 134 -7.97 9.09 -18.28
N VAL A 135 -8.91 8.28 -17.75
CA VAL A 135 -9.55 7.18 -18.49
C VAL A 135 -10.22 7.68 -19.78
N LEU A 136 -11.05 8.71 -19.68
CA LEU A 136 -11.73 9.28 -20.84
C LEU A 136 -10.76 9.94 -21.83
N ALA A 137 -9.69 10.57 -21.34
CA ALA A 137 -8.67 11.15 -22.21
C ALA A 137 -7.95 10.06 -23.02
N THR A 138 -7.49 8.99 -22.38
CA THR A 138 -6.85 7.84 -23.04
C THR A 138 -7.78 7.20 -24.06
N PHE A 139 -9.05 6.95 -23.69
CA PHE A 139 -10.02 6.32 -24.59
C PHE A 139 -10.33 7.19 -25.81
N ARG A 140 -10.43 8.51 -25.64
CA ARG A 140 -10.60 9.44 -26.77
C ARG A 140 -9.39 9.44 -27.69
N GLN A 141 -8.18 9.46 -27.14
CA GLN A 141 -6.94 9.41 -27.92
C GLN A 141 -6.86 8.13 -28.75
N LEU A 142 -7.08 6.96 -28.15
CA LEU A 142 -7.06 5.67 -28.85
C LEU A 142 -8.11 5.58 -29.96
N ASN A 143 -9.31 6.13 -29.72
CA ASN A 143 -10.34 6.16 -30.75
C ASN A 143 -10.00 7.11 -31.90
N ALA A 144 -9.39 8.27 -31.63
CA ALA A 144 -8.96 9.19 -32.67
C ALA A 144 -7.86 8.59 -33.56
N SER A 145 -6.90 7.88 -32.97
CA SER A 145 -5.80 7.23 -33.71
C SER A 145 -6.25 6.13 -34.67
N LYS A 146 -7.48 5.59 -34.54
CA LYS A 146 -8.05 4.67 -35.54
C LYS A 146 -8.32 5.32 -36.90
N ALA A 147 -8.55 6.64 -36.92
CA ALA A 147 -8.86 7.35 -38.17
C ALA A 147 -7.62 7.60 -39.02
N ASP A 148 -6.42 7.44 -38.42
CA ASP A 148 -5.13 7.68 -39.06
C ASP A 148 -4.38 6.37 -39.44
N THR A 149 -5.03 5.21 -39.30
CA THR A 149 -4.48 3.88 -39.66
C THR A 149 -5.29 3.23 -40.78
#